data_AF-A0A927H8U8-F1
#
_entry.id   AF-A0A927H8U8-F1
#
_cell.length_a   1.000
_cell.length_b   1.000
_cell.length_c   1.000
_cell.angle_alpha   90.00
_cell.angle_beta   90.00
_cell.angle_gamma   90.00
#
_symmetry.space_group_name_H-M   'P 1'
#
loop_
_entity.id
_entity.type
_entity.pdbx_description
1 polymer ?
#
loop_
_entity_poly.entity_id
_entity_poly.type
_entity_poly.pdbx_seq_one_letter_code
_entity_poly.pdbx_strand_id
1 'polypeptide(L)'
;MEMRNTLPDIRKVRVLEEPIDKVWKSISTSEGIALWFVDNDFAPVEGHIFYMDMHKPQGKTDCKVTRVEPQTRLVYKVGQDWSWTFELKDLSQRTELTFIWSGWESSKRTEFGVPHTEIHGQLMEGTDVLMNSMSRAIRKIGARKQGNATPSGRENRQQAILHVSGMACENCARSVEKALHEIGASGKVQLKHKLVNVDYDESVVSLEAVKDAILDLGYEIKA
;
A
#
# COMPACT_ATOMS: atom_id res chain seq x y z
N MET A 1 32.62 18.05 17.27
CA MET A 1 31.96 16.75 17.15
C MET A 1 30.49 17.05 16.91
N GLU A 2 30.07 17.14 15.64
CA GLU A 2 28.67 17.45 15.31
C GLU A 2 27.80 16.28 15.77
N MET A 3 26.94 16.54 16.76
CA MET A 3 25.85 15.63 17.08
C MET A 3 25.00 15.51 15.83
N ARG A 4 25.00 14.34 15.18
CA ARG A 4 24.09 14.06 14.06
C ARG A 4 22.68 14.07 14.63
N ASN A 5 22.01 15.22 14.50
CA ASN A 5 20.63 15.45 14.93
C ASN A 5 19.62 14.91 13.90
N THR A 6 20.07 14.04 13.00
CA THR A 6 19.35 13.51 11.85
C THR A 6 19.23 12.00 11.98
N LEU A 7 18.03 11.46 11.78
CA LEU A 7 17.80 10.02 11.70
C LEU A 7 18.16 9.51 10.29
N PRO A 8 18.48 8.22 10.13
CA PRO A 8 18.79 7.67 8.82
C PRO A 8 17.58 7.75 7.88
N ASP A 9 17.82 8.06 6.61
CA ASP A 9 16.79 8.02 5.58
C ASP A 9 16.22 6.60 5.44
N ILE A 10 14.92 6.50 5.22
CA ILE A 10 14.28 5.23 4.92
C ILE A 10 14.53 4.94 3.44
N ARG A 11 15.36 3.94 3.15
CA ARG A 11 15.68 3.51 1.78
C ARG A 11 15.12 2.11 1.52
N LYS A 12 14.28 1.97 0.49
CA LYS A 12 13.78 0.68 0.02
C LYS A 12 14.12 0.48 -1.45
N VAL A 13 14.77 -0.64 -1.75
CA VAL A 13 15.11 -1.04 -3.13
C VAL A 13 14.20 -2.20 -3.53
N ARG A 14 13.67 -2.15 -4.75
CA ARG A 14 12.89 -3.22 -5.36
C ARG A 14 13.26 -3.36 -6.83
N VAL A 15 13.40 -4.60 -7.29
CA VAL A 15 13.53 -4.89 -8.72
C VAL A 15 12.16 -5.32 -9.23
N LEU A 16 11.66 -4.60 -10.22
CA LEU A 16 10.37 -4.83 -10.86
C LEU A 16 10.59 -5.51 -12.21
N GLU A 17 9.80 -6.54 -12.51
CA GLU A 17 9.82 -7.24 -13.81
C GLU A 17 9.04 -6.46 -14.88
N GLU A 18 9.30 -5.16 -14.97
CA GLU A 18 8.56 -4.22 -15.79
C GLU A 18 9.53 -3.22 -16.43
N PRO A 19 9.25 -2.77 -17.67
CA PRO A 19 10.11 -1.81 -18.36
C PRO A 19 10.08 -0.45 -17.68
N ILE A 20 11.19 0.28 -17.78
CA ILE A 20 11.40 1.54 -17.06
C ILE A 20 10.36 2.60 -17.40
N ASP A 21 9.88 2.65 -18.64
CA ASP A 21 8.80 3.54 -19.09
C ASP A 21 7.51 3.34 -18.29
N LYS A 22 7.16 2.08 -18.01
CA LYS A 22 5.93 1.71 -17.30
C LYS A 22 6.07 2.06 -15.82
N VAL A 23 7.22 1.76 -15.23
CA VAL A 23 7.55 2.15 -13.85
C VAL A 23 7.55 3.67 -13.71
N TRP A 24 8.21 4.38 -14.62
CA TRP A 24 8.27 5.84 -14.63
C TRP A 24 6.88 6.46 -14.68
N LYS A 25 6.01 6.02 -15.59
CA LYS A 25 4.62 6.53 -15.67
C LYS A 25 3.85 6.32 -14.36
N SER A 26 4.07 5.21 -13.67
CA SER A 26 3.38 4.93 -12.40
C SER A 26 3.75 5.86 -11.24
N ILE A 27 4.94 6.45 -11.28
CA ILE A 27 5.42 7.36 -10.22
C ILE A 27 5.42 8.83 -10.63
N SER A 28 5.28 9.13 -11.93
CA SER A 28 5.40 10.48 -12.50
C SER A 28 4.11 10.98 -13.18
N THR A 29 2.97 10.35 -12.91
CA THR A 29 1.65 10.82 -13.36
C THR A 29 0.66 10.77 -12.22
N SER A 30 -0.32 11.68 -12.22
CA SER A 30 -1.37 11.73 -11.20
C SER A 30 -2.14 10.40 -11.15
N GLU A 31 -2.55 9.89 -12.31
CA GLU A 31 -3.26 8.62 -12.42
C GLU A 31 -2.38 7.44 -11.98
N GLY A 32 -1.09 7.48 -12.29
CA GLY A 32 -0.12 6.47 -11.86
C GLY A 32 -0.01 6.39 -10.35
N ILE A 33 0.16 7.53 -9.68
CA ILE A 33 0.29 7.62 -8.22
C ILE A 33 -1.00 7.19 -7.52
N ALA A 34 -2.16 7.60 -8.04
CA ALA A 34 -3.46 7.26 -7.49
C ALA A 34 -3.76 5.75 -7.50
N LEU A 35 -3.10 4.96 -8.36
CA LEU A 35 -3.28 3.51 -8.41
C LEU A 35 -2.71 2.76 -7.19
N TRP A 36 -1.74 3.32 -6.49
CA TRP A 36 -1.05 2.62 -5.39
C TRP A 36 -0.94 3.40 -4.09
N PHE A 37 -1.24 4.69 -4.12
CA PHE A 37 -1.14 5.54 -2.94
C PHE A 37 -2.45 6.28 -2.64
N VAL A 38 -2.61 7.50 -3.17
CA VAL A 38 -3.76 8.36 -2.91
C VAL A 38 -4.09 9.26 -4.09
N ASP A 39 -5.31 9.81 -4.08
CA ASP A 39 -5.74 10.84 -5.02
C ASP A 39 -4.86 12.09 -4.90
N ASN A 40 -4.51 12.66 -6.05
CA ASN A 40 -3.56 13.76 -6.16
C ASN A 40 -3.75 14.46 -7.52
N ASP A 41 -3.22 15.67 -7.66
CA ASP A 41 -3.18 16.44 -8.91
C ASP A 41 -1.74 16.62 -9.44
N PHE A 42 -0.88 15.62 -9.19
CA PHE A 42 0.53 15.66 -9.56
C PHE A 42 0.75 15.94 -11.05
N ALA A 43 1.66 16.86 -11.32
CA ALA A 43 2.28 17.05 -12.63
C ALA A 43 3.82 16.96 -12.52
N PRO A 44 4.51 16.28 -13.45
CA PRO A 44 5.98 16.13 -13.44
C PRO A 44 6.68 17.40 -13.94
N VAL A 45 6.42 18.54 -13.29
CA VAL A 45 6.98 19.84 -13.62
C VAL A 45 7.75 20.37 -12.43
N GLU A 46 9.04 20.65 -12.59
CA GLU A 46 9.85 21.20 -11.49
C GLU A 46 9.27 22.51 -10.96
N GLY A 47 9.19 22.64 -9.64
CA GLY A 47 8.60 23.77 -8.95
C GLY A 47 7.08 23.72 -8.80
N HIS A 48 6.39 22.78 -9.47
CA HIS A 48 4.94 22.62 -9.37
C HIS A 48 4.53 22.20 -7.96
N ILE A 49 3.47 22.83 -7.46
CA ILE A 49 2.82 22.53 -6.18
C ILE A 49 1.57 21.73 -6.49
N PHE A 50 1.42 20.60 -5.82
CA PHE A 50 0.32 19.67 -5.97
C PHE A 50 -0.09 19.18 -4.57
N TYR A 51 -1.25 18.55 -4.44
CA TYR A 51 -1.70 17.97 -3.18
C TYR A 51 -1.75 16.44 -3.25
N MET A 52 -1.64 15.80 -2.09
CA MET A 52 -1.95 14.40 -1.88
C MET A 52 -3.05 14.28 -0.82
N ASP A 53 -4.16 13.61 -1.13
CA ASP A 53 -5.28 13.42 -0.20
C ASP A 53 -5.02 12.18 0.67
N MET A 54 -4.37 12.39 1.81
CA MET A 54 -4.05 11.32 2.77
C MET A 54 -5.30 10.81 3.52
N HIS A 55 -6.49 11.31 3.17
CA HIS A 55 -7.75 11.08 3.85
C HIS A 55 -7.71 11.47 5.34
N LYS A 56 -8.85 11.36 6.03
CA LYS A 56 -8.92 11.75 7.46
C LYS A 56 -8.06 10.79 8.31
N PRO A 57 -7.29 11.29 9.30
CA PRO A 57 -7.35 12.65 9.86
C PRO A 57 -6.48 13.72 9.18
N GLN A 58 -5.47 13.33 8.38
CA GLN A 58 -4.53 14.27 7.75
C GLN A 58 -5.19 15.22 6.72
N GLY A 59 -6.08 14.70 5.88
CA GLY A 59 -6.64 15.46 4.76
C GLY A 59 -5.62 15.71 3.64
N LYS A 60 -5.67 16.88 3.02
CA LYS A 60 -4.79 17.23 1.89
C LYS A 60 -3.44 17.74 2.39
N THR A 61 -2.37 17.08 1.95
CA THR A 61 -1.00 17.49 2.21
C THR A 61 -0.43 18.19 0.98
N ASP A 62 0.09 19.40 1.16
CA ASP A 62 0.79 20.13 0.11
C ASP A 62 2.16 19.51 -0.18
N CYS A 63 2.43 19.32 -1.46
CA CYS A 63 3.65 18.75 -1.98
C CYS A 63 4.23 19.66 -3.05
N LYS A 64 5.56 19.60 -3.23
CA LYS A 64 6.25 20.40 -4.26
C LYS A 64 7.28 19.58 -5.00
N VAL A 65 7.15 19.52 -6.32
CA VAL A 65 8.14 18.90 -7.18
C VAL A 65 9.43 19.71 -7.16
N THR A 66 10.54 19.08 -6.82
CA THR A 66 11.85 19.73 -6.72
C THR A 66 12.82 19.31 -7.80
N ARG A 67 12.66 18.11 -8.37
CA ARG A 67 13.52 17.61 -9.44
C ARG A 67 12.79 16.57 -10.28
N VAL A 68 12.89 16.65 -11.60
CA VAL A 68 12.34 15.67 -12.53
C VAL A 68 13.38 15.35 -13.59
N GLU A 69 13.93 14.14 -13.51
CA GLU A 69 14.81 13.56 -14.51
C GLU A 69 14.09 12.36 -15.13
N PRO A 70 13.57 12.50 -16.36
CA PRO A 70 12.80 11.46 -17.00
C PRO A 70 13.47 10.09 -16.95
N GLN A 71 12.75 9.10 -16.44
CA GLN A 71 13.16 7.69 -16.35
C GLN A 71 14.37 7.42 -15.45
N THR A 72 14.87 8.40 -14.70
CA THR A 72 16.04 8.20 -13.84
C THR A 72 15.78 8.66 -12.42
N ARG A 73 15.15 9.82 -12.23
CA ARG A 73 14.99 10.39 -10.90
C ARG A 73 13.78 11.32 -10.79
N LEU A 74 13.01 11.14 -9.73
CA LEU A 74 11.94 12.07 -9.34
C LEU A 74 12.10 12.44 -7.87
N VAL A 75 12.06 13.74 -7.57
CA VAL A 75 12.14 14.25 -6.20
C VAL A 75 11.05 15.28 -5.96
N TYR A 76 10.33 15.11 -4.87
CA TYR A 76 9.38 16.10 -4.38
C TYR A 76 9.39 16.17 -2.85
N LYS A 77 9.09 17.36 -2.34
CA LYS A 77 8.82 17.59 -0.92
C LYS A 77 7.39 17.18 -0.59
N VAL A 78 7.22 16.59 0.57
CA VAL A 78 5.92 16.17 1.14
C VAL A 78 5.75 16.89 2.47
N GLY A 79 4.78 17.79 2.56
CA GLY A 79 4.61 18.64 3.72
C GLY A 79 5.83 19.55 3.96
N GLN A 80 6.13 19.81 5.23
CA GLN A 80 7.19 20.74 5.62
C GLN A 80 8.57 20.07 5.74
N ASP A 81 8.60 18.83 6.23
CA ASP A 81 9.85 18.22 6.71
C ASP A 81 10.40 17.14 5.80
N TRP A 82 9.58 16.54 4.93
CA TRP A 82 9.96 15.32 4.23
C TRP A 82 10.21 15.52 2.74
N SER A 83 11.07 14.66 2.20
CA SER A 83 11.35 14.57 0.77
C SER A 83 11.29 13.13 0.33
N TRP A 84 10.53 12.87 -0.73
CA TRP A 84 10.44 11.58 -1.39
C TRP A 84 11.28 11.62 -2.66
N THR A 85 12.20 10.69 -2.78
CA THR A 85 13.07 10.49 -3.94
C THR A 85 12.81 9.11 -4.52
N PHE A 86 12.53 9.05 -5.80
CA PHE A 86 12.49 7.82 -6.58
C PHE A 86 13.67 7.83 -7.53
N GLU A 87 14.50 6.80 -7.48
CA GLU A 87 15.60 6.58 -8.41
C GLU A 87 15.30 5.30 -9.19
N LEU A 88 15.37 5.37 -10.52
CA LEU A 88 15.17 4.24 -11.41
C LEU A 88 16.48 3.89 -12.10
N LYS A 89 16.73 2.59 -12.23
CA LYS A 89 17.83 2.05 -13.01
C LYS A 89 17.30 0.99 -13.95
N ASP A 90 17.58 1.18 -15.23
CA ASP A 90 17.22 0.24 -16.27
C ASP A 90 18.13 -1.00 -16.19
N LEU A 91 17.51 -2.17 -16.07
CA LEU A 91 18.14 -3.49 -16.13
C LEU A 91 17.65 -4.26 -17.38
N SER A 92 17.43 -3.53 -18.47
CA SER A 92 17.00 -3.95 -19.81
C SER A 92 15.56 -4.44 -19.92
N GLN A 93 15.18 -5.45 -19.14
CA GLN A 93 13.80 -6.00 -19.09
C GLN A 93 13.17 -5.87 -17.71
N ARG A 94 13.95 -5.36 -16.76
CA ARG A 94 13.54 -5.13 -15.39
C ARG A 94 13.97 -3.71 -15.01
N THR A 95 13.34 -3.17 -14.00
CA THR A 95 13.67 -1.85 -13.48
C THR A 95 13.97 -1.98 -12.01
N GLU A 96 15.14 -1.52 -11.59
CA GLU A 96 15.41 -1.32 -10.17
C GLU A 96 14.87 0.04 -9.76
N LEU A 97 13.91 0.04 -8.85
CA LEU A 97 13.34 1.23 -8.23
C LEU A 97 13.88 1.33 -6.80
N THR A 98 14.52 2.46 -6.51
CA THR A 98 14.88 2.86 -5.15
C THR A 98 13.95 3.98 -4.71
N PHE A 99 13.24 3.75 -3.61
CA PHE A 99 12.53 4.79 -2.89
C PHE A 99 13.37 5.24 -1.68
N ILE A 100 13.54 6.56 -1.55
CA ILE A 100 14.24 7.18 -0.43
C ILE A 100 13.32 8.24 0.18
N TRP A 101 13.04 8.09 1.46
CA TRP A 101 12.32 9.07 2.26
C TRP A 101 13.28 9.70 3.25
N SER A 102 13.59 10.97 3.01
CA SER A 102 14.53 11.78 3.79
C SER A 102 13.85 12.96 4.48
N GLY A 103 14.62 13.67 5.32
CA GLY A 103 14.13 14.81 6.11
C GLY A 103 13.85 14.48 7.57
N TRP A 104 14.49 13.43 8.09
CA TRP A 104 14.27 12.98 9.45
C TRP A 104 15.24 13.65 10.44
N GLU A 105 14.70 14.43 11.36
CA GLU A 105 15.46 15.08 12.43
C GLU A 105 15.00 14.56 13.79
N SER A 106 15.92 14.05 14.61
CA SER A 106 15.59 13.44 15.92
C SER A 106 14.97 14.43 16.91
N SER A 107 15.21 15.72 16.72
CA SER A 107 14.68 16.80 17.57
C SER A 107 13.31 17.34 17.12
N LYS A 108 12.84 16.96 15.92
CA LYS A 108 11.57 17.44 15.37
C LYS A 108 10.39 16.55 15.74
N ARG A 109 9.21 17.18 15.70
CA ARG A 109 7.90 16.53 15.86
C ARG A 109 7.07 16.83 14.62
N THR A 110 6.22 15.88 14.24
CA THR A 110 5.23 16.08 13.18
C THR A 110 4.20 17.12 13.59
N GLU A 111 3.37 17.57 12.65
CA GLU A 111 2.24 18.48 12.90
C GLU A 111 1.23 17.96 13.94
N PHE A 112 1.19 16.64 14.15
CA PHE A 112 0.39 15.97 15.18
C PHE A 112 1.11 15.83 16.53
N GLY A 113 2.29 16.43 16.67
CA GLY A 113 3.09 16.42 17.90
C GLY A 113 3.88 15.12 18.13
N VAL A 114 3.90 14.18 17.17
CA VAL A 114 4.61 12.90 17.33
C VAL A 114 6.10 13.09 17.03
N PRO A 115 7.03 12.63 17.90
CA PRO A 115 8.46 12.70 17.63
C PRO A 115 8.85 11.95 16.35
N HIS A 116 9.77 12.52 15.57
CA HIS A 116 10.27 11.85 14.37
C HIS A 116 10.90 10.49 14.69
N THR A 117 11.53 10.32 15.86
CA THR A 117 12.11 9.04 16.30
C THR A 117 11.09 7.92 16.43
N GLU A 118 9.86 8.24 16.85
CA GLU A 118 8.80 7.26 17.09
C GLU A 118 8.11 6.91 15.76
N ILE A 119 7.73 7.93 14.99
CA ILE A 119 7.02 7.73 13.73
C ILE A 119 7.94 7.16 12.64
N HIS A 120 9.25 7.41 12.70
CA HIS A 120 10.24 6.83 11.78
C HIS A 120 10.23 5.30 11.79
N GLY A 121 10.15 4.68 12.99
CA GLY A 121 10.06 3.23 13.12
C GLY A 121 8.78 2.66 12.48
N GLN A 122 7.63 3.25 12.80
CA GLN A 122 6.33 2.85 12.25
C GLN A 122 6.29 3.00 10.72
N LEU A 123 6.81 4.12 10.21
CA LEU A 123 6.81 4.41 8.79
C LEU A 123 7.85 3.57 8.03
N MET A 124 8.91 3.08 8.68
CA MET A 124 9.86 2.15 8.08
C MET A 124 9.19 0.82 7.70
N GLU A 125 8.30 0.31 8.56
CA GLU A 125 7.48 -0.88 8.29
C GLU A 125 6.38 -0.57 7.27
N GLY A 126 5.68 0.56 7.43
CA GLY A 126 4.65 1.00 6.49
C GLY A 126 5.16 1.22 5.06
N THR A 127 6.44 1.59 4.91
CA THR A 127 7.05 1.77 3.59
C THR A 127 7.13 0.46 2.80
N ASP A 128 7.31 -0.70 3.45
CA ASP A 128 7.28 -1.97 2.72
C ASP A 128 5.89 -2.27 2.15
N VAL A 129 4.83 -1.93 2.90
CA VAL A 129 3.44 -2.06 2.44
C VAL A 129 3.19 -1.16 1.23
N LEU A 130 3.67 0.09 1.29
CA LEU A 130 3.59 1.05 0.18
C LEU A 130 4.30 0.52 -1.07
N MET A 131 5.53 0.04 -0.93
CA MET A 131 6.33 -0.51 -2.03
C MET A 131 5.68 -1.75 -2.66
N ASN A 132 5.03 -2.59 -1.86
CA ASN A 132 4.26 -3.74 -2.33
C ASN A 132 2.99 -3.31 -3.09
N SER A 133 2.27 -2.29 -2.59
CA SER A 133 1.13 -1.68 -3.28
C SER A 133 1.53 -1.16 -4.66
N MET A 134 2.61 -0.37 -4.72
CA MET A 134 3.16 0.18 -5.95
C MET A 134 3.56 -0.92 -6.93
N SER A 135 4.30 -1.93 -6.49
CA SER A 135 4.71 -3.06 -7.33
C SER A 135 3.51 -3.78 -7.95
N ARG A 136 2.43 -3.99 -7.16
CA ARG A 136 1.18 -4.60 -7.65
C ARG A 136 0.45 -3.71 -8.65
N ALA A 137 0.37 -2.40 -8.40
CA ALA A 137 -0.28 -1.46 -9.30
C ALA A 137 0.46 -1.39 -10.64
N ILE A 138 1.79 -1.28 -10.61
CA ILE A 138 2.62 -1.27 -11.81
C ILE A 138 2.33 -2.51 -12.65
N ARG A 139 2.33 -3.72 -12.06
CA ARG A 139 2.03 -4.95 -12.80
C ARG A 139 0.70 -4.90 -13.56
N LYS A 140 -0.31 -4.22 -13.02
CA LYS A 140 -1.64 -4.06 -13.62
C LYS A 140 -1.70 -2.98 -14.72
N ILE A 141 -0.76 -2.03 -14.78
CA ILE A 141 -0.74 -0.96 -15.80
C ILE A 141 -0.47 -1.59 -17.18
N GLY A 142 -1.28 -1.23 -18.18
CA GLY A 142 -1.15 -1.75 -19.55
C GLY A 142 -1.88 -3.08 -19.81
N ALA A 143 -2.44 -3.72 -18.77
CA ALA A 143 -3.42 -4.78 -18.94
C ALA A 143 -4.79 -4.17 -19.28
N ARG A 144 -5.03 -3.71 -20.52
CA ARG A 144 -6.35 -3.16 -20.92
C ARG A 144 -7.00 -3.92 -22.09
N LYS A 145 -8.06 -4.67 -21.72
CA LYS A 145 -9.34 -4.95 -22.39
C LYS A 145 -9.36 -5.58 -23.81
N GLN A 146 -9.68 -6.87 -23.85
CA GLN A 146 -10.85 -7.36 -24.61
C GLN A 146 -12.01 -7.43 -23.59
N GLY A 147 -13.24 -6.97 -23.79
CA GLY A 147 -14.04 -6.94 -25.01
C GLY A 147 -15.05 -8.08 -24.98
N ASN A 148 -16.10 -7.97 -24.16
CA ASN A 148 -17.28 -8.86 -24.06
C ASN A 148 -17.04 -10.39 -24.09
N ALA A 149 -16.78 -10.95 -22.91
CA ALA A 149 -17.36 -12.19 -22.37
C ALA A 149 -16.73 -12.40 -20.99
N THR A 150 -17.50 -12.84 -19.99
CA THR A 150 -16.94 -13.40 -18.73
C THR A 150 -15.86 -14.44 -19.08
N PRO A 151 -14.61 -14.38 -18.58
CA PRO A 151 -14.18 -15.40 -17.62
C PRO A 151 -12.96 -15.09 -16.71
N SER A 152 -12.77 -16.00 -15.75
CA SER A 152 -11.63 -16.39 -14.89
C SER A 152 -10.19 -15.89 -15.19
N GLY A 153 -9.47 -15.59 -14.10
CA GLY A 153 -8.00 -15.50 -14.05
C GLY A 153 -7.49 -14.82 -12.76
N ARG A 154 -7.75 -15.41 -11.59
CA ARG A 154 -7.25 -14.97 -10.28
C ARG A 154 -6.19 -16.00 -9.83
N GLU A 155 -4.92 -15.74 -10.07
CA GLU A 155 -3.88 -16.78 -9.88
C GLU A 155 -3.30 -16.87 -8.45
N ASN A 156 -3.90 -16.20 -7.46
CA ASN A 156 -3.63 -16.54 -6.06
C ASN A 156 -4.82 -16.30 -5.10
N ARG A 157 -6.05 -16.28 -5.64
CA ARG A 157 -7.23 -16.27 -4.77
C ARG A 157 -7.57 -17.69 -4.37
N GLN A 158 -7.44 -17.93 -3.08
CA GLN A 158 -7.79 -19.18 -2.45
C GLN A 158 -9.17 -19.03 -1.84
N GLN A 159 -9.92 -20.12 -1.89
CA GLN A 159 -11.18 -20.23 -1.20
C GLN A 159 -11.03 -21.25 -0.10
N ALA A 160 -11.27 -20.83 1.14
CA ALA A 160 -11.31 -21.71 2.29
C ALA A 160 -12.72 -21.69 2.87
N ILE A 161 -13.23 -22.88 3.17
CA ILE A 161 -14.47 -23.04 3.90
C ILE A 161 -14.09 -23.34 5.35
N LEU A 162 -14.40 -22.42 6.25
CA LEU A 162 -14.14 -22.56 7.68
C LEU A 162 -15.42 -22.90 8.41
N HIS A 163 -15.38 -23.92 9.26
CA HIS A 163 -16.50 -24.29 10.10
C HIS A 163 -16.41 -23.51 11.42
N VAL A 164 -17.27 -22.51 11.57
CA VAL A 164 -17.19 -21.54 12.67
C VAL A 164 -18.36 -21.75 13.61
N SER A 165 -18.05 -22.14 14.85
CA SER A 165 -19.01 -22.36 15.92
C SER A 165 -19.21 -21.08 16.74
N GLY A 166 -20.45 -20.83 17.17
CA GLY A 166 -20.81 -19.65 17.99
C GLY A 166 -21.56 -18.54 17.25
N MET A 167 -21.64 -18.58 15.91
CA MET A 167 -22.47 -17.64 15.14
C MET A 167 -23.96 -18.04 15.18
N ALA A 168 -24.81 -17.19 15.73
CA ALA A 168 -26.25 -17.47 15.90
C ALA A 168 -27.18 -16.46 15.21
N CYS A 169 -26.67 -15.31 14.73
CA CYS A 169 -27.51 -14.28 14.12
C CYS A 169 -26.83 -13.54 12.95
N GLU A 170 -27.62 -12.83 12.16
CA GLU A 170 -27.15 -12.06 11.00
C GLU A 170 -26.22 -10.89 11.39
N ASN A 171 -26.32 -10.38 12.62
CA ASN A 171 -25.37 -9.37 13.11
C ASN A 171 -24.00 -10.00 13.38
N CYS A 172 -23.93 -11.21 13.93
CA CYS A 172 -22.67 -11.96 14.11
C CYS A 172 -22.03 -12.27 12.75
N ALA A 173 -22.84 -12.66 11.77
CA ALA A 173 -22.37 -12.86 10.40
C ALA A 173 -21.72 -11.60 9.83
N ARG A 174 -22.39 -10.44 9.96
CA ARG A 174 -21.83 -9.15 9.50
C ARG A 174 -20.55 -8.75 10.21
N SER A 175 -20.42 -9.04 11.51
CA SER A 175 -19.17 -8.77 12.25
C SER A 175 -18.00 -9.57 11.70
N VAL A 176 -18.22 -10.85 11.37
CA VAL A 176 -17.20 -11.73 10.78
C VAL A 176 -16.83 -11.26 9.36
N GLU A 177 -17.82 -10.93 8.53
CA GLU A 177 -17.58 -10.43 7.17
C GLU A 177 -16.79 -9.11 7.18
N LYS A 178 -17.08 -8.23 8.14
CA LYS A 178 -16.36 -6.97 8.33
C LYS A 178 -14.91 -7.19 8.76
N ALA A 179 -14.66 -8.06 9.75
CA ALA A 179 -13.30 -8.36 10.21
C ALA A 179 -12.44 -8.98 9.10
N LEU A 180 -13.03 -9.88 8.29
CA LEU A 180 -12.36 -10.43 7.12
C LEU A 180 -12.02 -9.36 6.09
N HIS A 181 -12.93 -8.39 5.86
CA HIS A 181 -12.68 -7.26 4.96
C HIS A 181 -11.54 -6.35 5.45
N GLU A 182 -11.42 -6.12 6.75
CA GLU A 182 -10.38 -5.28 7.34
C GLU A 182 -8.96 -5.86 7.14
N ILE A 183 -8.82 -7.18 7.09
CA ILE A 183 -7.56 -7.88 6.79
C ILE A 183 -7.34 -8.13 5.30
N GLY A 184 -8.21 -7.61 4.42
CA GLY A 184 -8.10 -7.78 2.97
C GLY A 184 -8.61 -9.13 2.44
N ALA A 185 -9.33 -9.90 3.24
CA ALA A 185 -10.09 -11.08 2.82
C ALA A 185 -11.56 -10.73 2.54
N SER A 186 -12.30 -11.62 1.89
CA SER A 186 -13.75 -11.48 1.74
C SER A 186 -14.44 -12.74 2.24
N GLY A 187 -15.37 -12.61 3.17
CA GLY A 187 -16.11 -13.73 3.74
C GLY A 187 -17.58 -13.68 3.37
N LYS A 188 -18.20 -14.85 3.17
CA LYS A 188 -19.65 -15.00 3.13
C LYS A 188 -20.10 -16.05 4.15
N VAL A 189 -20.92 -15.63 5.10
CA VAL A 189 -21.36 -16.49 6.21
C VAL A 189 -22.63 -17.26 5.85
N GLN A 190 -22.63 -18.57 6.11
CA GLN A 190 -23.77 -19.47 5.95
C GLN A 190 -24.23 -19.96 7.32
N LEU A 191 -25.08 -19.18 7.99
CA LEU A 191 -25.59 -19.48 9.34
C LEU A 191 -26.26 -20.86 9.47
N LYS A 192 -27.01 -21.30 8.44
CA LYS A 192 -27.68 -22.61 8.43
C LYS A 192 -26.71 -23.79 8.51
N HIS A 193 -25.52 -23.64 7.92
CA HIS A 193 -24.50 -24.67 7.86
C HIS A 193 -23.33 -24.41 8.80
N LYS A 194 -23.32 -23.26 9.50
CA LYS A 194 -22.22 -22.78 10.35
C LYS A 194 -20.88 -22.64 9.60
N LEU A 195 -20.95 -22.35 8.30
CA LEU A 195 -19.78 -22.23 7.43
C LEU A 195 -19.50 -20.77 7.12
N VAL A 196 -18.23 -20.44 6.95
CA VAL A 196 -17.78 -19.17 6.36
C VAL A 196 -16.97 -19.51 5.12
N ASN A 197 -17.44 -19.06 3.96
CA ASN A 197 -16.68 -19.17 2.72
C ASN A 197 -15.81 -17.92 2.60
N VAL A 198 -14.50 -18.10 2.72
CA VAL A 198 -13.53 -17.01 2.66
C VAL A 198 -12.80 -17.07 1.32
N ASP A 199 -12.88 -15.99 0.56
CA ASP A 199 -12.07 -15.73 -0.62
C ASP A 199 -10.99 -14.71 -0.23
N TYR A 200 -9.74 -15.18 -0.20
CA TYR A 200 -8.59 -14.40 0.21
C TYR A 200 -7.46 -14.57 -0.80
N ASP A 201 -6.60 -13.56 -0.88
CA ASP A 201 -5.39 -13.62 -1.70
C ASP A 201 -4.21 -13.99 -0.78
N GLU A 202 -3.60 -15.16 -0.98
CA GLU A 202 -2.49 -15.63 -0.13
C GLU A 202 -1.26 -14.70 -0.20
N SER A 203 -1.17 -13.85 -1.23
CA SER A 203 -0.14 -12.81 -1.32
C SER A 203 -0.43 -11.55 -0.49
N VAL A 204 -1.64 -11.45 0.09
CA VAL A 204 -2.12 -10.32 0.89
C VAL A 204 -2.35 -10.73 2.34
N VAL A 205 -2.95 -11.91 2.55
CA VAL A 205 -3.31 -12.42 3.87
C VAL A 205 -3.23 -13.94 3.87
N SER A 206 -2.58 -14.52 4.87
CA SER A 206 -2.48 -15.98 4.97
C SER A 206 -3.74 -16.59 5.55
N LEU A 207 -3.94 -17.90 5.35
CA LEU A 207 -5.05 -18.63 5.94
C LEU A 207 -5.03 -18.58 7.48
N GLU A 208 -3.84 -18.52 8.08
CA GLU A 208 -3.64 -18.36 9.52
C GLU A 208 -4.19 -17.02 10.00
N ALA A 209 -3.85 -15.92 9.32
CA ALA A 209 -4.36 -14.59 9.67
C ALA A 209 -5.90 -14.49 9.50
N VAL A 210 -6.46 -15.19 8.49
CA VAL A 210 -7.92 -15.34 8.32
C VAL A 210 -8.54 -16.07 9.51
N LYS A 211 -7.90 -17.13 10.01
CA LYS A 211 -8.37 -17.88 11.17
C LYS A 211 -8.28 -17.04 12.45
N ASP A 212 -7.15 -16.36 12.66
CA ASP A 212 -6.91 -15.53 13.83
C ASP A 212 -7.95 -14.40 13.93
N ALA A 213 -8.29 -13.74 12.83
CA ALA A 213 -9.32 -12.70 12.83
C ALA A 213 -10.71 -13.20 13.23
N ILE A 214 -11.02 -14.48 12.98
CA ILE A 214 -12.28 -15.10 13.40
C ILE A 214 -12.20 -15.52 14.88
N LEU A 215 -11.05 -16.00 15.34
CA LEU A 215 -10.79 -16.34 16.75
C LEU A 215 -10.82 -15.11 17.66
N ASP A 216 -10.29 -13.97 17.20
CA ASP A 216 -10.27 -12.69 17.93
C ASP A 216 -11.67 -12.11 18.17
N LEU A 217 -12.64 -12.44 17.31
CA LEU A 217 -14.05 -12.13 17.53
C LEU A 217 -14.73 -13.05 18.58
N GLY A 218 -13.98 -14.02 19.13
CA GLY A 218 -14.45 -14.97 20.12
C GLY A 218 -15.19 -16.18 19.53
N TYR A 219 -14.99 -16.48 18.25
CA TYR A 219 -15.58 -17.66 17.60
C TYR A 219 -14.59 -18.81 17.51
N GLU A 220 -15.09 -20.05 17.54
CA GLU A 220 -14.25 -21.25 17.45
C GLU A 220 -14.24 -21.80 16.02
N ILE A 221 -13.06 -22.14 15.51
CA ILE A 221 -12.90 -22.80 14.20
C ILE A 221 -12.72 -24.29 14.41
N LYS A 222 -13.63 -25.10 13.87
CA LYS A 222 -13.53 -26.57 13.88
C LYS A 222 -12.88 -27.04 12.58
N ALA A 223 -11.95 -27.99 12.71
CA ALA A 223 -11.34 -28.70 11.58
C ALA A 223 -12.33 -29.63 10.89
#